data_AF-A0A6P9C9U2-F1
#
_entry.id   AF-A0A6P9C9U2-F1
#
_cell.length_a   1.000
_cell.length_b   1.000
_cell.length_c   1.000
_cell.angle_alpha   90.00
_cell.angle_beta   90.00
_cell.angle_gamma   90.00
#
_symmetry.space_group_name_H-M   'P 1'
#
loop_
_entity.id
_entity.type
_entity.pdbx_description
1 polymer ?
#
loop_
_entity_poly.entity_id
_entity_poly.type
_entity_poly.pdbx_seq_one_letter_code
_entity_poly.pdbx_strand_id
1 'polypeptide(L)'
;MESFLAGCRAALQDHVQSRRAVHVVLGNEACDLDSMVSALVLAYFLAKTSPDSEAAFVPVLNIPRADFPLRTESTFLLLQQRIPEEVLVFRDEIDLAGLHKAGLLSMTLVDHHILPSKDAALEAAVVEVMDHRPLEWERPPPCRVTAELVGSCATLVTERLLQAQVPTLDGQIAAMLYGTILLDCVNMAVEAGKVTPRDARCVSRLESLFSELQPRNRVFDALQRAKFDVSGLTTEQMLRKDLKSLASKKATVAISAVYMSLQDFLHRPGIERDLAAFCHQKGFDLLIAMTIFFGDHKKPFRQLAVYSQQAGFQDAVCQALERSSNPSLGLTPLETHCPTVRAYQQGNTSASRKKVLPIVREFLHQWVRPSPTGPGMQPELSGCVPPTRVDPQGAGCRDPRGAAKDAPKPPRLGEEAAEEDTLLPPTPMNSLVDECPLHQGLPEVSPEAIFERVNRIAIDRSSGGRSPEKK
;
A
#
# COMPACT_ATOMS: atom_id res chain seq x y z
N MET A 1 -8.96 0.34 -26.12
CA MET A 1 -7.89 -0.09 -25.18
C MET A 1 -7.68 -1.61 -25.14
N GLU A 2 -8.72 -2.42 -24.94
CA GLU A 2 -8.63 -3.87 -24.68
C GLU A 2 -7.75 -4.67 -25.66
N SER A 3 -7.97 -4.52 -26.98
CA SER A 3 -7.17 -5.23 -28.00
C SER A 3 -5.68 -4.89 -27.93
N PHE A 4 -5.33 -3.67 -27.54
CA PHE A 4 -3.93 -3.28 -27.35
C PHE A 4 -3.33 -3.99 -26.14
N LEU A 5 -4.02 -3.97 -24.99
CA LEU A 5 -3.54 -4.65 -23.77
C LEU A 5 -3.41 -6.16 -23.98
N ALA A 6 -4.41 -6.80 -24.62
CA ALA A 6 -4.37 -8.21 -24.95
C ALA A 6 -3.16 -8.59 -25.83
N GLY A 7 -2.74 -7.68 -26.72
CA GLY A 7 -1.57 -7.85 -27.57
C GLY A 7 -0.23 -7.59 -26.87
N CYS A 8 -0.20 -6.84 -25.76
CA CYS A 8 1.04 -6.40 -25.12
C CYS A 8 1.94 -7.55 -24.69
N ARG A 9 1.38 -8.62 -24.11
CA ARG A 9 2.17 -9.79 -23.66
C ARG A 9 2.81 -10.52 -24.84
N ALA A 10 2.06 -10.73 -25.92
CA ALA A 10 2.57 -11.39 -27.12
C ALA A 10 3.65 -10.52 -27.81
N ALA A 11 3.41 -9.22 -27.92
CA ALA A 11 4.39 -8.27 -28.46
C ALA A 11 5.67 -8.22 -27.62
N LEU A 12 5.54 -8.21 -26.29
CA LEU A 12 6.68 -8.27 -25.38
C LEU A 12 7.52 -9.54 -25.60
N GLN A 13 6.86 -10.71 -25.63
CA GLN A 13 7.55 -11.99 -25.84
C GLN A 13 8.27 -12.04 -27.19
N ASP A 14 7.60 -11.62 -28.26
CA ASP A 14 8.18 -11.58 -29.60
C ASP A 14 9.36 -10.60 -29.70
N HIS A 15 9.25 -9.41 -29.10
CA HIS A 15 10.34 -8.43 -29.10
C HIS A 15 11.54 -8.91 -28.27
N VAL A 16 11.30 -9.57 -27.12
CA VAL A 16 12.36 -10.19 -26.32
C VAL A 16 13.08 -11.28 -27.12
N GLN A 17 12.34 -12.17 -27.79
CA GLN A 17 12.90 -13.25 -28.60
C GLN A 17 13.66 -12.75 -29.83
N SER A 18 13.12 -11.74 -30.50
CA SER A 18 13.70 -11.13 -31.70
C SER A 18 14.74 -10.05 -31.40
N ARG A 19 15.07 -9.82 -30.12
CA ARG A 19 15.99 -8.76 -29.65
C ARG A 19 15.65 -7.36 -30.19
N ARG A 20 14.37 -7.01 -30.19
CA ARG A 20 13.85 -5.70 -30.60
C ARG A 20 13.59 -4.80 -29.39
N ALA A 21 13.49 -3.51 -29.66
CA ALA A 21 13.28 -2.51 -28.63
C ALA A 21 11.93 -2.71 -27.90
N VAL A 22 11.92 -2.41 -26.61
CA VAL A 22 10.74 -2.40 -25.75
C VAL A 22 10.70 -1.06 -25.02
N HIS A 23 9.55 -0.39 -25.09
CA HIS A 23 9.28 0.83 -24.35
C HIS A 23 8.29 0.53 -23.23
N VAL A 24 8.73 0.66 -21.98
CA VAL A 24 7.90 0.39 -20.81
C VAL A 24 7.33 1.69 -20.26
N VAL A 25 6.03 1.75 -20.04
CA VAL A 25 5.42 2.80 -19.22
C VAL A 25 5.18 2.23 -17.82
N LEU A 26 5.87 2.78 -16.83
CA LEU A 26 5.90 2.26 -15.46
C LEU A 26 5.29 3.27 -14.49
N GLY A 27 4.31 2.84 -13.71
CA GLY A 27 3.78 3.57 -12.56
C GLY A 27 4.64 3.41 -11.30
N ASN A 28 4.27 4.08 -10.22
CA ASN A 28 4.96 3.91 -8.94
C ASN A 28 4.72 2.51 -8.34
N GLU A 29 5.54 2.13 -7.36
CA GLU A 29 5.50 0.82 -6.68
C GLU A 29 4.25 0.62 -5.80
N ALA A 30 3.58 1.70 -5.41
CA ALA A 30 2.30 1.61 -4.71
C ALA A 30 1.23 1.03 -5.64
N CYS A 31 1.35 1.34 -6.93
CA CYS A 31 0.47 0.91 -8.01
C CYS A 31 -0.99 1.20 -7.65
N ASP A 32 -1.24 2.43 -7.18
CA ASP A 32 -2.59 2.91 -6.96
C ASP A 32 -3.31 3.18 -8.29
N LEU A 33 -4.55 3.63 -8.18
CA LEU A 33 -5.41 3.86 -9.34
C LEU A 33 -4.78 4.83 -10.35
N ASP A 34 -4.06 5.85 -9.87
CA ASP A 34 -3.41 6.85 -10.71
C ASP A 34 -2.27 6.25 -11.51
N SER A 35 -1.32 5.62 -10.81
CA SER A 35 -0.22 4.89 -11.44
C SER A 35 -0.69 3.86 -12.46
N MET A 36 -1.72 3.06 -12.14
CA MET A 36 -2.26 2.06 -13.06
C MET A 36 -2.87 2.71 -14.30
N VAL A 37 -3.82 3.64 -14.13
CA VAL A 37 -4.55 4.24 -15.26
C VAL A 37 -3.61 5.07 -16.12
N SER A 38 -2.74 5.88 -15.51
CA SER A 38 -1.75 6.68 -16.22
C SER A 38 -0.82 5.80 -17.06
N ALA A 39 -0.36 4.65 -16.53
CA ALA A 39 0.50 3.74 -17.28
C ALA A 39 -0.22 3.09 -18.46
N LEU A 40 -1.41 2.52 -18.23
CA LEU A 40 -2.22 1.86 -19.26
C LEU A 40 -2.57 2.82 -20.40
N VAL A 41 -3.07 4.01 -20.05
CA VAL A 41 -3.53 5.02 -21.01
C VAL A 41 -2.37 5.61 -21.79
N LEU A 42 -1.26 5.95 -21.11
CA LEU A 42 -0.12 6.54 -21.80
C LEU A 42 0.59 5.53 -22.71
N ALA A 43 0.72 4.25 -22.32
CA ALA A 43 1.28 3.23 -23.20
C ALA A 43 0.46 3.04 -24.48
N TYR A 44 -0.88 2.99 -24.33
CA TYR A 44 -1.79 2.94 -25.47
C TYR A 44 -1.65 4.16 -26.38
N PHE A 45 -1.59 5.35 -25.78
CA PHE A 45 -1.40 6.60 -26.51
C PHE A 45 -0.11 6.58 -27.32
N LEU A 46 1.03 6.27 -26.69
CA LEU A 46 2.33 6.20 -27.35
C LEU A 46 2.32 5.20 -28.51
N ALA A 47 1.73 4.01 -28.31
CA ALA A 47 1.60 3.01 -29.36
C ALA A 47 0.79 3.50 -30.58
N LYS A 48 -0.17 4.41 -30.38
CA LYS A 48 -1.00 4.97 -31.45
C LYS A 48 -0.39 6.20 -32.11
N THR A 49 0.42 6.97 -31.39
CA THR A 49 1.03 8.20 -31.91
C THR A 49 2.44 8.03 -32.43
N SER A 50 3.03 6.85 -32.27
CA SER A 50 4.37 6.52 -32.75
C SER A 50 4.35 5.32 -33.70
N PRO A 51 3.63 5.38 -34.85
CA PRO A 51 3.48 4.25 -35.77
C PRO A 51 4.80 3.81 -36.42
N ASP A 52 5.78 4.72 -36.52
CA ASP A 52 7.12 4.44 -37.08
C ASP A 52 8.09 3.89 -36.02
N SER A 53 7.64 3.70 -34.77
CA SER A 53 8.46 3.12 -33.72
C SER A 53 8.55 1.61 -33.88
N GLU A 54 9.79 1.10 -33.96
CA GLU A 54 10.08 -0.34 -33.93
C GLU A 54 9.95 -0.95 -32.52
N ALA A 55 9.62 -0.15 -31.50
CA ALA A 55 9.50 -0.60 -30.12
C ALA A 55 8.08 -1.09 -29.79
N ALA A 56 7.99 -2.17 -29.01
CA ALA A 56 6.73 -2.55 -28.36
C ALA A 56 6.49 -1.64 -27.15
N PHE A 57 5.36 -0.93 -27.14
CA PHE A 57 4.93 -0.14 -25.99
C PHE A 57 4.13 -1.01 -25.02
N VAL A 58 4.61 -1.16 -23.79
CA VAL A 58 4.04 -2.07 -22.80
C VAL A 58 3.80 -1.31 -21.48
N PRO A 59 2.56 -1.18 -21.02
CA PRO A 59 2.31 -0.71 -19.67
C PRO A 59 2.66 -1.81 -18.67
N VAL A 60 3.41 -1.47 -17.63
CA VAL A 60 3.78 -2.40 -16.55
C VAL A 60 3.26 -1.88 -15.22
N LEU A 61 2.50 -2.72 -14.52
CA LEU A 61 2.09 -2.46 -13.15
C LEU A 61 3.22 -2.84 -12.21
N ASN A 62 3.73 -1.87 -11.45
CA ASN A 62 5.00 -1.98 -10.71
C ASN A 62 4.86 -2.76 -9.38
N ILE A 63 4.14 -3.88 -9.42
CA ILE A 63 3.88 -4.79 -8.30
C ILE A 63 3.87 -6.22 -8.82
N PRO A 64 4.07 -7.23 -7.96
CA PRO A 64 3.82 -8.62 -8.32
C PRO A 64 2.34 -8.84 -8.66
N ARG A 65 2.03 -9.71 -9.63
CA ARG A 65 0.64 -10.07 -9.98
C ARG A 65 -0.19 -10.47 -8.75
N ALA A 66 0.40 -11.26 -7.86
CA ALA A 66 -0.27 -11.77 -6.66
C ALA A 66 -0.80 -10.65 -5.73
N ASP A 67 -0.29 -9.43 -5.89
CA ASP A 67 -0.63 -8.30 -5.05
C ASP A 67 -1.69 -7.40 -5.69
N PHE A 68 -2.02 -7.59 -6.97
CA PHE A 68 -3.03 -6.78 -7.66
C PHE A 68 -4.42 -6.83 -7.00
N PRO A 69 -4.91 -7.98 -6.49
CA PRO A 69 -6.19 -8.02 -5.77
C PRO A 69 -6.28 -7.04 -4.59
N LEU A 70 -5.14 -6.63 -4.02
CA LEU A 70 -5.11 -5.68 -2.90
C LEU A 70 -5.51 -4.25 -3.33
N ARG A 71 -5.50 -3.94 -4.63
CA ARG A 71 -5.85 -2.63 -5.22
C ARG A 71 -7.32 -2.66 -5.61
N THR A 72 -8.18 -2.76 -4.61
CA THR A 72 -9.60 -3.09 -4.77
C THR A 72 -10.36 -2.04 -5.60
N GLU A 73 -9.95 -0.78 -5.56
CA GLU A 73 -10.43 0.28 -6.45
C GLU A 73 -10.01 0.09 -7.92
N SER A 74 -8.79 -0.43 -8.15
CA SER A 74 -8.27 -0.71 -9.48
C SER A 74 -8.96 -1.93 -10.08
N THR A 75 -9.09 -3.01 -9.33
CA THR A 75 -9.82 -4.21 -9.76
C THR A 75 -11.29 -3.88 -10.06
N PHE A 76 -11.91 -3.03 -9.23
CA PHE A 76 -13.27 -2.56 -9.46
C PHE A 76 -13.39 -1.75 -10.75
N LEU A 77 -12.50 -0.78 -10.98
CA LEU A 77 -12.54 0.05 -12.19
C LEU A 77 -12.35 -0.80 -13.44
N LEU A 78 -11.36 -1.70 -13.47
CA LEU A 78 -11.12 -2.56 -14.63
C LEU A 78 -12.32 -3.47 -14.93
N LEU A 79 -12.96 -4.03 -13.90
CA LEU A 79 -14.18 -4.83 -14.07
C LEU A 79 -15.32 -3.99 -14.67
N GLN A 80 -15.54 -2.76 -14.18
CA GLN A 80 -16.55 -1.85 -14.76
C GLN A 80 -16.24 -1.52 -16.22
N GLN A 81 -14.97 -1.37 -16.56
CA GLN A 81 -14.51 -1.10 -17.91
C GLN A 81 -14.33 -2.36 -18.76
N ARG A 82 -14.67 -3.56 -18.26
CA ARG A 82 -14.52 -4.84 -18.98
C ARG A 82 -13.09 -5.13 -19.46
N ILE A 83 -12.09 -4.65 -18.72
CA ILE A 83 -10.69 -4.97 -18.96
C ILE A 83 -10.32 -6.16 -18.08
N PRO A 84 -10.03 -7.34 -18.65
CA PRO A 84 -9.66 -8.50 -17.87
C PRO A 84 -8.28 -8.36 -17.20
N GLU A 85 -8.06 -8.97 -16.05
CA GLU A 85 -6.77 -8.88 -15.34
C GLU A 85 -5.64 -9.63 -16.08
N GLU A 86 -5.98 -10.68 -16.84
CA GLU A 86 -5.04 -11.52 -17.57
C GLU A 86 -4.29 -10.78 -18.69
N VAL A 87 -4.86 -9.68 -19.20
CA VAL A 87 -4.23 -8.87 -20.25
C VAL A 87 -3.22 -7.86 -19.71
N LEU A 88 -3.14 -7.70 -18.38
CA LEU A 88 -2.19 -6.79 -17.73
C LEU A 88 -0.81 -7.46 -17.59
N VAL A 89 0.24 -6.64 -17.63
CA VAL A 89 1.64 -7.06 -17.41
C VAL A 89 2.13 -6.51 -16.08
N PHE A 90 2.70 -7.40 -15.25
CA PHE A 90 3.17 -7.07 -13.90
C PHE A 90 4.70 -7.06 -13.80
N ARG A 91 5.21 -6.44 -12.73
CA ARG A 91 6.65 -6.28 -12.49
C ARG A 91 7.41 -7.61 -12.48
N ASP A 92 6.81 -8.65 -11.93
CA ASP A 92 7.38 -10.00 -11.82
C ASP A 92 7.30 -10.82 -13.11
N GLU A 93 6.72 -10.26 -14.19
CA GLU A 93 6.55 -10.93 -15.48
C GLU A 93 7.48 -10.40 -16.58
N ILE A 94 8.32 -9.41 -16.26
CA ILE A 94 9.22 -8.76 -17.21
C ILE A 94 10.61 -8.52 -16.59
N ASP A 95 11.66 -8.97 -17.27
CA ASP A 95 13.04 -8.74 -16.85
C ASP A 95 13.56 -7.38 -17.35
N LEU A 96 13.19 -6.30 -16.65
CA LEU A 96 13.67 -4.95 -17.00
C LEU A 96 15.20 -4.85 -16.92
N ALA A 97 15.83 -5.50 -15.94
CA ALA A 97 17.28 -5.46 -15.79
C ALA A 97 17.98 -6.13 -16.99
N GLY A 98 17.47 -7.28 -17.44
CA GLY A 98 17.95 -7.97 -18.63
C GLY A 98 17.75 -7.15 -19.91
N LEU A 99 16.57 -6.56 -20.11
CA LEU A 99 16.29 -5.68 -21.25
C LEU A 99 17.20 -4.45 -21.28
N HIS A 100 17.44 -3.82 -20.11
CA HIS A 100 18.34 -2.70 -19.96
C HIS A 100 19.79 -3.09 -20.30
N LYS A 101 20.28 -4.20 -19.72
CA LYS A 101 21.63 -4.72 -20.01
C LYS A 101 21.83 -5.07 -21.49
N ALA A 102 20.76 -5.48 -22.17
CA ALA A 102 20.77 -5.79 -23.60
C ALA A 102 20.71 -4.53 -24.51
N GLY A 103 20.51 -3.33 -23.94
CA GLY A 103 20.34 -2.09 -24.69
C GLY A 103 19.00 -2.00 -25.43
N LEU A 104 18.00 -2.78 -24.99
CA LEU A 104 16.69 -2.87 -25.65
C LEU A 104 15.58 -2.11 -24.91
N LEU A 105 15.86 -1.58 -23.71
CA LEU A 105 14.87 -0.93 -22.87
C LEU A 105 14.89 0.59 -23.03
N SER A 106 13.71 1.16 -23.18
CA SER A 106 13.44 2.57 -22.85
C SER A 106 12.23 2.64 -21.91
N MET A 107 12.16 3.68 -21.08
CA MET A 107 11.13 3.80 -20.05
C MET A 107 10.51 5.20 -20.01
N THR A 108 9.19 5.24 -19.85
CA THR A 108 8.46 6.42 -19.39
C THR A 108 7.97 6.16 -17.97
N LEU A 109 8.35 7.02 -17.01
CA LEU A 109 7.82 6.96 -15.66
C LEU A 109 6.55 7.81 -15.56
N VAL A 110 5.49 7.27 -15.00
CA VAL A 110 4.25 8.00 -14.69
C VAL A 110 3.98 7.94 -13.20
N ASP A 111 3.45 9.03 -12.67
CA ASP A 111 3.10 9.15 -11.24
C ASP A 111 4.32 8.86 -10.33
N HIS A 112 5.53 9.01 -10.89
CA HIS A 112 6.83 9.06 -10.22
C HIS A 112 7.99 9.51 -11.09
N HIS A 113 9.01 10.01 -10.39
CA HIS A 113 10.22 10.57 -10.98
C HIS A 113 11.50 10.02 -10.34
N ILE A 114 11.39 9.20 -9.29
CA ILE A 114 12.51 8.55 -8.59
C ILE A 114 12.26 7.05 -8.57
N LEU A 115 13.22 6.28 -9.10
CA LEU A 115 13.22 4.83 -8.98
C LEU A 115 13.76 4.40 -7.62
N PRO A 116 13.24 3.32 -7.02
CA PRO A 116 13.80 2.79 -5.78
C PRO A 116 15.24 2.32 -6.01
N SER A 117 16.06 2.27 -4.95
CA SER A 117 17.51 1.98 -5.09
C SER A 117 17.82 0.64 -5.78
N LYS A 118 16.93 -0.36 -5.65
CA LYS A 118 17.03 -1.66 -6.35
C LYS A 118 16.99 -1.52 -7.88
N ASP A 119 16.36 -0.45 -8.37
CA ASP A 119 16.14 -0.16 -9.79
C ASP A 119 17.00 1.02 -10.28
N ALA A 120 17.94 1.53 -9.48
CA ALA A 120 18.76 2.69 -9.82
C ALA A 120 19.50 2.55 -11.17
N ALA A 121 19.90 1.33 -11.54
CA ALA A 121 20.53 1.07 -12.85
C ALA A 121 19.60 1.37 -14.03
N LEU A 122 18.28 1.27 -13.86
CA LEU A 122 17.29 1.51 -14.91
C LEU A 122 17.08 3.00 -15.21
N GLU A 123 17.58 3.91 -14.36
CA GLU A 123 17.48 5.36 -14.59
C GLU A 123 18.05 5.76 -15.95
N ALA A 124 19.12 5.09 -16.40
CA ALA A 124 19.73 5.33 -17.71
C ALA A 124 18.83 4.95 -18.90
N ALA A 125 17.76 4.17 -18.68
CA ALA A 125 16.76 3.84 -19.69
C ALA A 125 15.56 4.80 -19.70
N VAL A 126 15.46 5.70 -18.72
CA VAL A 126 14.32 6.63 -18.60
C VAL A 126 14.45 7.75 -19.63
N VAL A 127 13.49 7.80 -20.56
CA VAL A 127 13.44 8.80 -21.63
C VAL A 127 12.37 9.86 -21.39
N GLU A 128 11.38 9.57 -20.55
CA GLU A 128 10.33 10.51 -20.17
C GLU A 128 9.84 10.30 -18.73
N VAL A 129 9.45 11.38 -18.08
CA VAL A 129 8.81 11.40 -16.76
C VAL A 129 7.56 12.28 -16.83
N MET A 130 6.43 11.75 -16.36
CA MET A 130 5.20 12.50 -16.09
C MET A 130 4.81 12.31 -14.62
N ASP A 131 4.97 13.33 -13.79
CA ASP A 131 4.66 13.25 -12.36
C ASP A 131 3.91 14.50 -11.90
N HIS A 132 3.17 14.41 -10.81
CA HIS A 132 2.42 15.53 -10.25
C HIS A 132 2.93 16.00 -8.88
N ARG A 133 4.05 15.41 -8.43
CA ARG A 133 4.71 15.72 -7.16
C ARG A 133 5.83 16.76 -7.32
N PRO A 134 6.23 17.44 -6.24
CA PRO A 134 7.43 18.26 -6.23
C PRO A 134 8.64 17.46 -6.70
N LEU A 135 9.42 18.04 -7.61
CA LEU A 135 10.64 17.41 -8.10
C LEU A 135 11.74 17.48 -7.04
N GLU A 136 12.28 16.32 -6.69
CA GLU A 136 13.38 16.15 -5.74
C GLU A 136 14.68 15.78 -6.46
N TRP A 137 15.11 16.63 -7.40
CA TRP A 137 16.37 16.42 -8.11
C TRP A 137 17.41 17.48 -7.76
N GLU A 138 18.62 17.02 -7.46
CA GLU A 138 19.79 17.89 -7.39
C GLU A 138 20.18 18.42 -8.78
N ARG A 139 19.93 17.64 -9.84
CA ARG A 139 20.23 17.98 -11.24
C ARG A 139 19.11 17.48 -12.16
N PRO A 140 18.71 18.26 -13.18
CA PRO A 140 17.70 17.81 -14.13
C PRO A 140 18.15 16.53 -14.85
N PRO A 141 17.28 15.51 -14.97
CA PRO A 141 17.63 14.28 -15.67
C PRO A 141 17.77 14.56 -17.18
N PRO A 142 18.56 13.74 -17.90
CA PRO A 142 18.74 13.87 -19.35
C PRO A 142 17.53 13.31 -20.14
N CYS A 143 16.32 13.53 -19.65
CA CYS A 143 15.08 13.00 -20.22
C CYS A 143 14.01 14.09 -20.30
N ARG A 144 12.91 13.83 -21.02
CA ARG A 144 11.78 14.76 -21.06
C ARG A 144 11.02 14.70 -19.74
N VAL A 145 10.81 15.83 -19.09
CA VAL A 145 10.05 15.89 -17.84
C VAL A 145 8.81 16.76 -17.99
N THR A 146 7.67 16.22 -17.58
CA THR A 146 6.44 16.97 -17.31
C THR A 146 6.09 16.77 -15.84
N ALA A 147 6.48 17.73 -15.00
CA ALA A 147 6.20 17.68 -13.57
C ALA A 147 5.49 18.95 -13.11
N GLU A 148 4.24 18.80 -12.70
CA GLU A 148 3.33 19.92 -12.46
C GLU A 148 2.45 19.62 -11.25
N LEU A 149 2.30 20.57 -10.34
CA LEU A 149 1.47 20.39 -9.15
C LEU A 149 -0.02 20.38 -9.55
N VAL A 150 -0.55 19.21 -9.85
CA VAL A 150 -1.97 18.91 -10.11
C VAL A 150 -2.45 17.81 -9.17
N GLY A 151 -3.76 17.60 -9.06
CA GLY A 151 -4.31 16.65 -8.10
C GLY A 151 -4.12 15.18 -8.49
N SER A 152 -3.81 14.88 -9.76
CA SER A 152 -3.58 13.53 -10.28
C SER A 152 -2.64 13.54 -11.48
N CYS A 153 -1.75 12.56 -11.61
CA CYS A 153 -0.96 12.32 -12.82
C CYS A 153 -1.86 12.05 -14.04
N ALA A 154 -3.01 11.39 -13.84
CA ALA A 154 -4.00 11.18 -14.89
C ALA A 154 -4.53 12.49 -15.50
N THR A 155 -4.47 13.61 -14.78
CA THR A 155 -4.74 14.95 -15.35
C THR A 155 -3.72 15.29 -16.43
N LEU A 156 -2.43 15.09 -16.18
CA LEU A 156 -1.35 15.36 -17.15
C LEU A 156 -1.46 14.44 -18.37
N VAL A 157 -1.78 13.16 -18.15
CA VAL A 157 -2.05 12.20 -19.23
C VAL A 157 -3.26 12.64 -20.05
N THR A 158 -4.35 13.05 -19.40
CA THR A 158 -5.56 13.56 -20.07
C THR A 158 -5.25 14.78 -20.94
N GLU A 159 -4.50 15.75 -20.43
CA GLU A 159 -4.09 16.93 -21.20
C GLU A 159 -3.27 16.54 -22.43
N ARG A 160 -2.34 15.59 -22.30
CA ARG A 160 -1.52 15.10 -23.43
C ARG A 160 -2.39 14.45 -24.51
N LEU A 161 -3.39 13.65 -24.13
CA LEU A 161 -4.33 13.05 -25.07
C LEU A 161 -5.21 14.11 -25.75
N LEU A 162 -5.70 15.10 -25.01
CA LEU A 162 -6.55 16.18 -25.53
C LEU A 162 -5.81 17.13 -26.50
N GLN A 163 -4.50 17.30 -26.30
CA GLN A 163 -3.65 18.11 -27.18
C GLN A 163 -3.25 17.37 -28.46
N ALA A 164 -3.32 16.04 -28.45
CA ALA A 164 -2.96 15.24 -29.62
C ALA A 164 -4.02 15.34 -30.72
N GLN A 165 -3.58 15.38 -31.97
CA GLN A 165 -4.46 15.33 -33.15
C GLN A 165 -4.82 13.88 -33.56
N VAL A 166 -4.48 12.90 -32.73
CA VAL A 166 -4.78 11.48 -32.95
C VAL A 166 -5.97 11.11 -32.06
N PRO A 167 -7.04 10.50 -32.61
CA PRO A 167 -8.24 10.15 -31.83
C PRO A 167 -7.98 8.90 -30.98
N THR A 168 -7.24 9.07 -29.89
CA THR A 168 -6.93 8.00 -28.92
C THR A 168 -7.92 7.96 -27.76
N LEU A 169 -8.77 8.97 -27.61
CA LEU A 169 -9.73 9.07 -26.52
C LEU A 169 -11.06 8.41 -26.96
N ASP A 170 -11.48 7.36 -26.26
CA ASP A 170 -12.80 6.74 -26.39
C ASP A 170 -13.51 6.77 -25.02
N GLY A 171 -14.79 6.37 -24.98
CA GLY A 171 -15.59 6.40 -23.75
C GLY A 171 -14.99 5.56 -22.61
N GLN A 172 -14.29 4.46 -22.94
CA GLN A 172 -13.64 3.58 -21.96
C GLN A 172 -12.41 4.26 -21.34
N ILE A 173 -11.54 4.85 -22.15
CA ILE A 173 -10.37 5.61 -21.69
C ILE A 173 -10.80 6.87 -20.93
N ALA A 174 -11.82 7.57 -21.42
CA ALA A 174 -12.39 8.71 -20.74
C ALA A 174 -12.93 8.33 -19.36
N ALA A 175 -13.66 7.21 -19.23
CA ALA A 175 -14.17 6.73 -17.95
C ALA A 175 -13.06 6.37 -16.95
N MET A 176 -11.96 5.75 -17.42
CA MET A 176 -10.80 5.46 -16.58
C MET A 176 -10.13 6.74 -16.07
N LEU A 177 -9.75 7.66 -16.96
CA LEU A 177 -9.13 8.93 -16.60
C LEU A 177 -10.02 9.76 -15.67
N TYR A 178 -11.32 9.86 -16.01
CA TYR A 178 -12.32 10.57 -15.23
C TYR A 178 -12.45 10.03 -13.81
N GLY A 179 -12.58 8.70 -13.67
CA GLY A 179 -12.70 8.04 -12.37
C GLY A 179 -11.47 8.26 -11.50
N THR A 180 -10.27 8.13 -12.08
CA THR A 180 -9.00 8.36 -11.38
C THR A 180 -8.88 9.79 -10.88
N ILE A 181 -9.07 10.79 -11.75
CA ILE A 181 -8.97 12.21 -11.38
C ILE A 181 -9.99 12.55 -10.29
N LEU A 182 -11.22 12.04 -10.38
CA LEU A 182 -12.23 12.24 -9.33
C LEU A 182 -11.82 11.62 -8.00
N LEU A 183 -11.22 10.42 -7.98
CA LEU A 183 -10.79 9.78 -6.74
C LEU A 183 -9.68 10.58 -6.05
N ASP A 184 -8.65 10.97 -6.79
CA ASP A 184 -7.46 11.62 -6.22
C ASP A 184 -7.72 13.06 -5.80
N CYS A 185 -8.55 13.77 -6.56
CA CYS A 185 -8.99 15.13 -6.25
C CYS A 185 -10.23 15.18 -5.34
N VAL A 186 -10.61 14.07 -4.68
CA VAL A 186 -11.72 14.00 -3.72
C VAL A 186 -13.00 14.62 -4.28
N ASN A 187 -13.41 14.14 -5.47
CA ASN A 187 -14.60 14.60 -6.18
C ASN A 187 -14.61 16.11 -6.50
N MET A 188 -13.43 16.68 -6.77
CA MET A 188 -13.23 18.12 -7.00
C MET A 188 -13.53 19.01 -5.77
N ALA A 189 -13.49 18.46 -4.56
CA ALA A 189 -13.69 19.21 -3.32
C ALA A 189 -12.49 20.14 -3.05
N VAL A 190 -12.71 21.46 -3.16
CA VAL A 190 -11.66 22.47 -2.96
C VAL A 190 -11.18 22.47 -1.52
N GLU A 191 -12.08 22.24 -0.57
CA GLU A 191 -11.81 22.13 0.86
C GLU A 191 -10.87 20.97 1.23
N ALA A 192 -10.72 19.96 0.35
CA ALA A 192 -9.78 18.86 0.54
C ALA A 192 -8.33 19.24 0.16
N GLY A 193 -8.10 20.42 -0.43
CA GLY A 193 -6.77 20.95 -0.72
C GLY A 193 -5.99 20.24 -1.84
N LYS A 194 -6.58 19.26 -2.53
CA LYS A 194 -5.92 18.46 -3.57
C LYS A 194 -6.21 18.89 -5.00
N VAL A 195 -7.39 19.45 -5.25
CA VAL A 195 -7.86 19.77 -6.61
C VAL A 195 -7.24 21.07 -7.13
N THR A 196 -6.90 21.10 -8.41
CA THR A 196 -6.45 22.29 -9.12
C THR A 196 -7.41 22.67 -10.26
N PRO A 197 -7.32 23.91 -10.80
CA PRO A 197 -8.11 24.31 -11.96
C PRO A 197 -7.86 23.45 -13.21
N ARG A 198 -6.71 22.78 -13.31
CA ARG A 198 -6.39 21.88 -14.44
C ARG A 198 -7.15 20.56 -14.33
N ASP A 199 -7.25 20.00 -13.13
CA ASP A 199 -8.07 18.80 -12.87
C ASP A 199 -9.53 19.08 -13.23
N ALA A 200 -10.09 20.18 -12.71
CA ALA A 200 -11.47 20.58 -12.99
C ALA A 200 -11.74 20.81 -14.49
N ARG A 201 -10.77 21.34 -15.23
CA ARG A 201 -10.86 21.54 -16.68
C ARG A 201 -10.86 20.21 -17.42
N CYS A 202 -9.97 19.28 -17.06
CA CYS A 202 -9.92 17.95 -17.66
C CYS A 202 -11.23 17.19 -17.44
N VAL A 203 -11.72 17.15 -16.20
CA VAL A 203 -13.00 16.52 -15.85
C VAL A 203 -14.15 17.11 -16.67
N SER A 204 -14.26 18.45 -16.71
CA SER A 204 -15.33 19.12 -17.48
C SER A 204 -15.20 18.87 -18.99
N ARG A 205 -13.96 18.75 -19.51
CA ARG A 205 -13.72 18.45 -20.91
C ARG A 205 -14.14 17.01 -21.25
N LEU A 206 -13.80 16.03 -20.40
CA LEU A 206 -14.22 14.64 -20.56
C LEU A 206 -15.76 14.53 -20.55
N GLU A 207 -16.43 15.18 -19.61
CA GLU A 207 -17.91 15.24 -19.56
C GLU A 207 -18.53 15.84 -20.82
N SER A 208 -17.91 16.89 -21.38
CA SER A 208 -18.41 17.51 -22.62
C SER A 208 -18.25 16.63 -23.87
N LEU A 209 -17.26 15.74 -23.87
CA LEU A 209 -16.95 14.87 -25.00
C LEU A 209 -17.69 13.53 -24.93
N PHE A 210 -17.97 13.04 -23.72
CA PHE A 210 -18.56 11.72 -23.47
C PHE A 210 -19.78 11.85 -22.55
N SER A 211 -20.95 11.98 -23.15
CA SER A 211 -22.22 12.17 -22.44
C SER A 211 -22.70 10.93 -21.68
N GLU A 212 -22.10 9.77 -21.95
CA GLU A 212 -22.33 8.50 -21.26
C GLU A 212 -21.63 8.39 -19.89
N LEU A 213 -20.70 9.30 -19.59
CA LEU A 213 -20.01 9.33 -18.30
C LEU A 213 -21.02 9.48 -17.15
N GLN A 214 -20.85 8.65 -16.13
CA GLN A 214 -21.71 8.69 -14.95
C GLN A 214 -21.44 9.96 -14.13
N PRO A 215 -22.44 10.47 -13.37
CA PRO A 215 -22.26 11.65 -12.54
C PRO A 215 -21.08 11.52 -11.56
N ARG A 216 -20.33 12.62 -11.37
CA ARG A 216 -19.11 12.69 -10.51
C ARG A 216 -19.27 11.96 -9.18
N ASN A 217 -20.30 12.31 -8.40
CA ASN A 217 -20.57 11.70 -7.09
C ASN A 217 -20.75 10.19 -7.16
N ARG A 218 -21.45 9.67 -8.20
CA ARG A 218 -21.69 8.24 -8.34
C ARG A 218 -20.38 7.49 -8.62
N VAL A 219 -19.53 8.04 -9.47
CA VAL A 219 -18.21 7.47 -9.80
C VAL A 219 -17.30 7.52 -8.59
N PHE A 220 -17.17 8.69 -7.97
CA PHE A 220 -16.36 8.89 -6.77
C PHE A 220 -16.79 7.96 -5.64
N ASP A 221 -18.07 7.93 -5.28
CA ASP A 221 -18.58 7.11 -4.18
C ASP A 221 -18.38 5.61 -4.47
N ALA A 222 -18.49 5.18 -5.72
CA ALA A 222 -18.26 3.78 -6.09
C ALA A 222 -16.79 3.39 -5.94
N LEU A 223 -15.86 4.20 -6.46
CA LEU A 223 -14.42 3.97 -6.31
C LEU A 223 -13.98 4.08 -4.84
N GLN A 224 -14.52 5.04 -4.10
CA GLN A 224 -14.24 5.25 -2.69
C GLN A 224 -14.71 4.07 -1.84
N ARG A 225 -15.88 3.50 -2.14
CA ARG A 225 -16.35 2.25 -1.52
C ARG A 225 -15.45 1.08 -1.88
N ALA A 226 -15.13 0.91 -3.17
CA ALA A 226 -14.28 -0.17 -3.65
C ALA A 226 -12.88 -0.15 -2.99
N LYS A 227 -12.30 1.03 -2.77
CA LYS A 227 -10.99 1.19 -2.09
C LYS A 227 -10.94 0.53 -0.71
N PHE A 228 -12.06 0.54 0.01
CA PHE A 228 -12.17 -0.05 1.36
C PHE A 228 -12.93 -1.37 1.38
N ASP A 229 -13.46 -1.82 0.25
CA ASP A 229 -14.14 -3.11 0.16
C ASP A 229 -13.11 -4.25 0.15
N VAL A 230 -13.04 -4.94 1.28
CA VAL A 230 -12.17 -6.10 1.46
C VAL A 230 -12.91 -7.43 1.33
N SER A 231 -14.21 -7.42 1.00
CA SER A 231 -15.05 -8.62 1.01
C SER A 231 -14.56 -9.73 0.08
N GLY A 232 -13.93 -9.36 -1.05
CA GLY A 232 -13.32 -10.30 -2.01
C GLY A 232 -11.92 -10.81 -1.62
N LEU A 233 -11.35 -10.34 -0.50
CA LEU A 233 -9.99 -10.69 -0.10
C LEU A 233 -9.95 -11.91 0.85
N THR A 234 -8.91 -12.72 0.70
CA THR A 234 -8.53 -13.72 1.72
C THR A 234 -8.01 -13.04 2.99
N THR A 235 -7.96 -13.77 4.10
CA THR A 235 -7.43 -13.23 5.37
C THR A 235 -5.99 -12.74 5.22
N GLU A 236 -5.15 -13.50 4.50
CA GLU A 236 -3.77 -13.12 4.20
C GLU A 236 -3.70 -11.81 3.41
N GLN A 237 -4.53 -11.67 2.38
CA GLN A 237 -4.58 -10.46 1.55
C GLN A 237 -5.07 -9.24 2.35
N MET A 238 -6.10 -9.41 3.18
CA MET A 238 -6.57 -8.35 4.09
C MET A 238 -5.45 -7.83 4.98
N LEU A 239 -4.67 -8.75 5.57
CA LEU A 239 -3.54 -8.40 6.45
C LEU A 239 -2.42 -7.70 5.69
N ARG A 240 -2.20 -8.00 4.42
CA ARG A 240 -1.17 -7.38 3.58
C ARG A 240 -1.57 -6.04 2.98
N LYS A 241 -2.85 -5.81 2.73
CA LYS A 241 -3.35 -4.62 2.02
C LYS A 241 -2.81 -3.33 2.61
N ASP A 242 -2.79 -3.21 3.94
CA ASP A 242 -2.18 -2.08 4.63
C ASP A 242 -1.32 -2.54 5.81
N LEU A 243 -0.18 -3.13 5.48
CA LEU A 243 0.80 -3.67 6.43
C LEU A 243 2.02 -2.76 6.60
N LYS A 244 2.48 -2.62 7.84
CA LYS A 244 3.85 -2.18 8.17
C LYS A 244 4.48 -3.16 9.15
N SER A 245 5.79 -3.38 9.03
CA SER A 245 6.57 -4.22 9.93
C SER A 245 7.67 -3.43 10.61
N LEU A 246 7.99 -3.82 11.83
CA LEU A 246 9.10 -3.34 12.61
C LEU A 246 9.97 -4.54 12.99
N ALA A 247 11.25 -4.49 12.62
CA ALA A 247 12.21 -5.52 12.97
C ALA A 247 13.21 -4.97 14.00
N SER A 248 13.56 -5.83 14.96
CA SER A 248 14.69 -5.62 15.87
C SER A 248 15.57 -6.88 15.84
N LYS A 249 16.77 -6.82 16.42
CA LYS A 249 17.64 -8.01 16.56
C LYS A 249 17.00 -9.17 17.33
N LYS A 250 15.88 -8.94 18.03
CA LYS A 250 15.27 -9.88 18.99
C LYS A 250 13.87 -10.34 18.59
N ALA A 251 13.10 -9.50 17.90
CA ALA A 251 11.72 -9.78 17.53
C ALA A 251 11.26 -8.91 16.34
N THR A 252 10.30 -9.44 15.60
CA THR A 252 9.64 -8.75 14.47
C THR A 252 8.14 -8.62 14.72
N VAL A 253 7.61 -7.40 14.60
CA VAL A 253 6.19 -7.10 14.80
C VAL A 253 5.57 -6.57 13.51
N ALA A 254 4.43 -7.13 13.13
CA ALA A 254 3.59 -6.64 12.04
C ALA A 254 2.43 -5.81 12.60
N ILE A 255 2.04 -4.76 11.87
CA ILE A 255 0.87 -3.93 12.16
C ILE A 255 0.06 -3.77 10.87
N SER A 256 -1.10 -4.40 10.81
CA SER A 256 -2.02 -4.38 9.68
C SER A 256 -3.24 -3.52 9.98
N ALA A 257 -3.66 -2.67 9.04
CA ALA A 257 -4.99 -2.08 9.08
C ALA A 257 -5.98 -2.95 8.29
N VAL A 258 -7.13 -3.28 8.88
CA VAL A 258 -8.16 -4.15 8.31
C VAL A 258 -9.48 -3.37 8.21
N TYR A 259 -10.05 -3.27 7.03
CA TYR A 259 -11.22 -2.43 6.72
C TYR A 259 -12.55 -3.16 6.93
N MET A 260 -12.75 -3.75 8.11
CA MET A 260 -14.01 -4.35 8.55
C MET A 260 -14.12 -4.30 10.07
N SER A 261 -15.21 -4.78 10.68
CA SER A 261 -15.30 -4.86 12.14
C SER A 261 -14.36 -5.92 12.71
N LEU A 262 -13.89 -5.77 13.97
CA LEU A 262 -13.06 -6.81 14.59
C LEU A 262 -13.85 -8.12 14.77
N GLN A 263 -15.14 -8.00 15.07
CA GLN A 263 -16.02 -9.16 15.18
C GLN A 263 -16.02 -9.94 13.87
N ASP A 264 -16.35 -9.30 12.75
CA ASP A 264 -16.41 -10.00 11.46
C ASP A 264 -15.05 -10.59 11.07
N PHE A 265 -13.96 -9.87 11.35
CA PHE A 265 -12.61 -10.35 11.09
C PHE A 265 -12.28 -11.63 11.89
N LEU A 266 -12.59 -11.65 13.19
CA LEU A 266 -12.35 -12.81 14.06
C LEU A 266 -13.36 -13.96 13.85
N HIS A 267 -14.47 -13.73 13.15
CA HIS A 267 -15.43 -14.79 12.78
C HIS A 267 -15.12 -15.41 11.41
N ARG A 268 -14.07 -14.95 10.72
CA ARG A 268 -13.68 -15.53 9.43
C ARG A 268 -13.32 -17.01 9.59
N PRO A 269 -13.73 -17.89 8.66
CA PRO A 269 -13.39 -19.31 8.71
C PRO A 269 -11.88 -19.53 8.75
N GLY A 270 -11.40 -20.26 9.76
CA GLY A 270 -9.99 -20.61 9.88
C GLY A 270 -9.06 -19.48 10.36
N ILE A 271 -9.60 -18.40 10.95
CA ILE A 271 -8.83 -17.21 11.34
C ILE A 271 -7.55 -17.51 12.13
N GLU A 272 -7.57 -18.35 13.17
CA GLU A 272 -6.37 -18.63 13.97
C GLU A 272 -5.26 -19.32 13.15
N ARG A 273 -5.65 -20.25 12.28
CA ARG A 273 -4.74 -20.93 11.35
C ARG A 273 -4.16 -19.92 10.35
N ASP A 274 -4.98 -19.03 9.83
CA ASP A 274 -4.56 -18.03 8.85
C ASP A 274 -3.60 -17.00 9.50
N LEU A 275 -3.87 -16.55 10.73
CA LEU A 275 -2.97 -15.68 11.50
C LEU A 275 -1.63 -16.36 11.79
N ALA A 276 -1.66 -17.64 12.17
CA ALA A 276 -0.46 -18.45 12.40
C ALA A 276 0.36 -18.64 11.13
N ALA A 277 -0.28 -19.04 10.03
CA ALA A 277 0.35 -19.24 8.75
C ALA A 277 0.96 -17.94 8.23
N PHE A 278 0.24 -16.83 8.33
CA PHE A 278 0.70 -15.51 7.93
C PHE A 278 1.96 -15.08 8.69
N CYS A 279 1.92 -15.15 10.03
CA CYS A 279 3.07 -14.79 10.86
C CYS A 279 4.26 -15.71 10.60
N HIS A 280 4.04 -17.02 10.46
CA HIS A 280 5.10 -17.98 10.15
C HIS A 280 5.74 -17.72 8.79
N GLN A 281 4.93 -17.56 7.74
CA GLN A 281 5.40 -17.34 6.36
C GLN A 281 6.17 -16.03 6.21
N LYS A 282 5.76 -14.98 6.92
CA LYS A 282 6.40 -13.65 6.85
C LYS A 282 7.47 -13.43 7.93
N GLY A 283 7.67 -14.39 8.84
CA GLY A 283 8.67 -14.29 9.91
C GLY A 283 8.32 -13.27 11.00
N PHE A 284 7.04 -13.06 11.29
CA PHE A 284 6.58 -12.18 12.37
C PHE A 284 6.42 -12.95 13.69
N ASP A 285 6.99 -12.41 14.77
CA ASP A 285 6.78 -12.94 16.12
C ASP A 285 5.41 -12.53 16.69
N LEU A 286 4.86 -11.40 16.24
CA LEU A 286 3.59 -10.85 16.68
C LEU A 286 2.93 -10.00 15.58
N LEU A 287 1.61 -10.06 15.52
CA LEU A 287 0.78 -9.28 14.61
C LEU A 287 -0.22 -8.44 15.41
N ILE A 288 -0.28 -7.15 15.11
CA ILE A 288 -1.31 -6.22 15.55
C ILE A 288 -2.24 -5.97 14.37
N ALA A 289 -3.45 -6.52 14.41
CA ALA A 289 -4.51 -6.23 13.46
C ALA A 289 -5.38 -5.09 14.00
N MET A 290 -5.23 -3.89 13.43
CA MET A 290 -6.05 -2.73 13.73
C MET A 290 -7.24 -2.68 12.78
N THR A 291 -8.44 -2.81 13.29
CA THR A 291 -9.64 -2.78 12.45
C THR A 291 -10.24 -1.38 12.40
N ILE A 292 -10.83 -1.03 11.25
CA ILE A 292 -11.56 0.21 11.05
C ILE A 292 -12.84 -0.06 10.25
N PHE A 293 -13.95 0.48 10.74
CA PHE A 293 -15.21 0.55 10.01
C PHE A 293 -15.91 1.87 10.30
N PHE A 294 -16.89 2.22 9.47
CA PHE A 294 -17.63 3.49 9.57
C PHE A 294 -19.08 3.20 9.91
N GLY A 295 -19.59 3.79 11.00
CA GLY A 295 -21.00 3.69 11.37
C GLY A 295 -21.89 4.69 10.63
N ASP A 296 -23.15 4.80 11.06
CA ASP A 296 -24.23 5.58 10.40
C ASP A 296 -23.90 7.06 10.14
N HIS A 297 -23.01 7.66 10.93
CA HIS A 297 -22.56 9.06 10.78
C HIS A 297 -21.17 9.20 10.15
N LYS A 298 -20.64 8.16 9.48
CA LYS A 298 -19.27 8.15 8.93
C LYS A 298 -18.18 8.40 9.98
N LYS A 299 -18.52 8.21 11.27
CA LYS A 299 -17.56 8.23 12.38
C LYS A 299 -16.75 6.93 12.35
N PRO A 300 -15.41 7.01 12.38
CA PRO A 300 -14.58 5.82 12.38
C PRO A 300 -14.65 5.13 13.74
N PHE A 301 -14.91 3.83 13.72
CA PHE A 301 -14.73 2.95 14.86
C PHE A 301 -13.41 2.21 14.67
N ARG A 302 -12.61 2.15 15.75
CA ARG A 302 -11.34 1.42 15.76
C ARG A 302 -11.33 0.37 16.85
N GLN A 303 -10.83 -0.80 16.51
CA GLN A 303 -10.57 -1.89 17.44
C GLN A 303 -9.21 -2.48 17.10
N LEU A 304 -8.67 -3.26 18.03
CA LEU A 304 -7.32 -3.79 17.90
C LEU A 304 -7.29 -5.24 18.37
N ALA A 305 -6.66 -6.11 17.60
CA ALA A 305 -6.33 -7.48 17.98
C ALA A 305 -4.82 -7.68 17.97
N VAL A 306 -4.28 -8.26 19.03
CA VAL A 306 -2.88 -8.66 19.15
C VAL A 306 -2.80 -10.17 19.11
N TYR A 307 -2.16 -10.72 18.09
CA TYR A 307 -1.93 -12.16 17.91
C TYR A 307 -0.44 -12.48 18.08
N SER A 308 -0.11 -13.51 18.85
CA SER A 308 1.22 -14.12 18.89
C SER A 308 1.17 -15.53 19.47
N GLN A 309 2.09 -16.40 19.06
CA GLN A 309 2.31 -17.70 19.71
C GLN A 309 3.16 -17.59 20.98
N GLN A 310 3.77 -16.44 21.24
CA GLN A 310 4.63 -16.18 22.40
C GLN A 310 3.86 -15.37 23.44
N ALA A 311 3.18 -16.05 24.37
CA ALA A 311 2.32 -15.40 25.39
C ALA A 311 3.02 -14.26 26.14
N GLY A 312 4.26 -14.47 26.61
CA GLY A 312 5.01 -13.42 27.31
C GLY A 312 5.34 -12.20 26.44
N PHE A 313 5.53 -12.38 25.13
CA PHE A 313 5.75 -11.27 24.20
C PHE A 313 4.45 -10.53 23.89
N GLN A 314 3.35 -11.27 23.70
CA GLN A 314 2.01 -10.73 23.54
C GLN A 314 1.63 -9.84 24.73
N ASP A 315 1.77 -10.36 25.96
CA ASP A 315 1.40 -9.64 27.17
C ASP A 315 2.24 -8.36 27.33
N ALA A 316 3.54 -8.41 27.00
CA ALA A 316 4.41 -7.24 27.07
C ALA A 316 4.04 -6.15 26.05
N VAL A 317 3.75 -6.53 24.80
CA VAL A 317 3.27 -5.59 23.78
C VAL A 317 1.93 -4.99 24.17
N CYS A 318 0.99 -5.82 24.65
CA CYS A 318 -0.31 -5.36 25.14
C CYS A 318 -0.17 -4.31 26.25
N GLN A 319 0.68 -4.58 27.26
CA GLN A 319 0.96 -3.62 28.34
C GLN A 319 1.57 -2.31 27.83
N ALA A 320 2.46 -2.37 26.83
CA ALA A 320 3.04 -1.16 26.23
C ALA A 320 1.96 -0.32 25.52
N LEU A 321 1.06 -0.96 24.79
CA LEU A 321 -0.06 -0.29 24.11
C LEU A 321 -1.05 0.32 25.11
N GLU A 322 -1.39 -0.40 26.18
CA GLU A 322 -2.29 0.05 27.24
C GLU A 322 -1.74 1.24 28.04
N ARG A 323 -0.42 1.24 28.32
CA ARG A 323 0.25 2.30 29.10
C ARG A 323 0.66 3.51 28.27
N SER A 324 0.55 3.45 26.95
CA SER A 324 0.90 4.59 26.10
C SER A 324 0.09 5.83 26.50
N SER A 325 0.79 6.96 26.66
CA SER A 325 0.20 8.27 26.97
C SER A 325 0.36 9.27 25.84
N ASN A 326 1.24 9.02 24.86
CA ASN A 326 1.51 9.92 23.75
C ASN A 326 1.58 9.19 22.38
N PRO A 327 0.44 8.97 21.71
CA PRO A 327 -0.92 9.24 22.20
C PRO A 327 -1.41 8.13 23.13
N SER A 328 -2.32 8.48 24.05
CA SER A 328 -3.14 7.47 24.70
C SER A 328 -4.10 6.84 23.70
N LEU A 329 -4.15 5.50 23.69
CA LEU A 329 -5.02 4.73 22.79
C LEU A 329 -6.42 4.51 23.38
N GLY A 330 -6.58 4.63 24.71
CA GLY A 330 -7.84 4.38 25.41
C GLY A 330 -8.35 2.96 25.19
N LEU A 331 -7.48 1.96 25.40
CA LEU A 331 -7.81 0.55 25.14
C LEU A 331 -8.66 -0.03 26.27
N THR A 332 -9.79 -0.63 25.90
CA THR A 332 -10.65 -1.42 26.80
C THR A 332 -10.70 -2.87 26.30
N PRO A 333 -10.37 -3.88 27.12
CA PRO A 333 -10.40 -5.27 26.68
C PRO A 333 -11.77 -5.71 26.13
N LEU A 334 -11.74 -6.56 25.11
CA LEU A 334 -12.91 -7.24 24.54
C LEU A 334 -12.76 -8.75 24.68
N GLU A 335 -13.88 -9.43 24.87
CA GLU A 335 -13.91 -10.89 24.80
C GLU A 335 -13.68 -11.38 23.37
N THR A 336 -13.02 -12.52 23.24
CA THR A 336 -12.70 -13.14 21.96
C THR A 336 -12.83 -14.66 22.06
N HIS A 337 -13.30 -15.27 20.98
CA HIS A 337 -13.34 -16.73 20.85
C HIS A 337 -11.98 -17.34 20.44
N CYS A 338 -10.99 -16.50 20.10
CA CYS A 338 -9.65 -16.91 19.70
C CYS A 338 -8.69 -16.81 20.91
N PRO A 339 -8.30 -17.91 21.58
CA PRO A 339 -7.45 -17.86 22.77
C PRO A 339 -6.05 -17.29 22.52
N THR A 340 -5.58 -17.32 21.27
CA THR A 340 -4.28 -16.77 20.87
C THR A 340 -4.30 -15.27 20.58
N VAL A 341 -5.45 -14.61 20.78
CA VAL A 341 -5.66 -13.19 20.48
C VAL A 341 -6.05 -12.42 21.75
N ARG A 342 -5.49 -11.21 21.90
CA ARG A 342 -5.99 -10.19 22.82
C ARG A 342 -6.73 -9.13 22.01
N ALA A 343 -7.98 -8.85 22.35
CA ALA A 343 -8.84 -7.92 21.62
C ALA A 343 -9.15 -6.68 22.47
N TYR A 344 -9.27 -5.52 21.82
CA TYR A 344 -9.50 -4.23 22.46
C TYR A 344 -10.46 -3.36 21.65
N GLN A 345 -11.34 -2.67 22.36
CA GLN A 345 -11.98 -1.46 21.87
C GLN A 345 -10.97 -0.31 21.99
N GLN A 346 -10.79 0.47 20.92
CA GLN A 346 -9.88 1.62 20.94
C GLN A 346 -10.69 2.92 21.08
N GLY A 347 -10.60 3.55 22.25
CA GLY A 347 -11.32 4.79 22.55
C GLY A 347 -10.80 5.99 21.76
N ASN A 348 -9.48 6.09 21.55
CA ASN A 348 -8.91 7.12 20.70
C ASN A 348 -9.01 6.73 19.23
N THR A 349 -10.16 7.00 18.60
CA THR A 349 -10.42 6.65 17.19
C THR A 349 -9.57 7.45 16.19
N SER A 350 -8.88 8.51 16.63
CA SER A 350 -7.91 9.22 15.79
C SER A 350 -6.56 8.50 15.71
N ALA A 351 -6.22 7.61 16.64
CA ALA A 351 -4.93 6.93 16.62
C ALA A 351 -4.91 5.78 15.58
N SER A 352 -4.45 6.07 14.37
CA SER A 352 -4.26 5.06 13.31
C SER A 352 -2.97 4.25 13.51
N ARG A 353 -2.68 3.31 12.58
CA ARG A 353 -1.40 2.58 12.53
C ARG A 353 -0.19 3.52 12.64
N LYS A 354 -0.23 4.70 12.00
CA LYS A 354 0.83 5.72 12.08
C LYS A 354 1.14 6.15 13.53
N LYS A 355 0.14 6.12 14.42
CA LYS A 355 0.30 6.46 15.84
C LYS A 355 0.66 5.25 16.71
N VAL A 356 0.26 4.04 16.32
CA VAL A 356 0.64 2.79 17.03
C VAL A 356 2.07 2.37 16.72
N LEU A 357 2.53 2.57 15.49
CA LEU A 357 3.87 2.22 15.04
C LEU A 357 5.01 2.79 15.91
N PRO A 358 5.05 4.09 16.27
CA PRO A 358 6.09 4.61 17.16
C PRO A 358 6.02 4.03 18.58
N ILE A 359 4.84 3.70 19.10
CA ILE A 359 4.68 3.05 20.43
C ILE A 359 5.37 1.67 20.41
N VAL A 360 5.09 0.88 19.37
CA VAL A 360 5.67 -0.46 19.21
C VAL A 360 7.18 -0.38 18.96
N ARG A 361 7.63 0.60 18.17
CA ARG A 361 9.06 0.83 17.91
C ARG A 361 9.83 1.10 19.20
N GLU A 362 9.32 2.02 20.03
CA GLU A 362 9.93 2.35 21.32
C GLU A 362 9.97 1.13 22.25
N PHE A 363 8.88 0.38 22.32
CA PHE A 363 8.83 -0.88 23.07
C PHE A 363 9.91 -1.87 22.58
N LEU A 364 10.06 -2.06 21.26
CA LEU A 364 11.04 -2.99 20.70
C LEU A 364 12.49 -2.60 20.99
N HIS A 365 12.80 -1.30 21.11
CA HIS A 365 14.12 -0.84 21.54
C HIS A 365 14.46 -1.27 22.96
N GLN A 366 13.46 -1.26 23.86
CA GLN A 366 13.63 -1.61 25.26
C GLN A 366 13.47 -3.11 25.52
N TRP A 367 12.83 -3.84 24.60
CA TRP A 367 12.51 -5.25 24.78
C TRP A 367 13.76 -6.12 24.93
N VAL A 368 13.77 -6.95 25.96
CA VAL A 368 14.77 -8.00 26.17
C VAL A 368 14.03 -9.32 26.26
N ARG A 369 14.35 -10.25 25.33
CA ARG A 369 13.76 -11.59 25.35
C ARG A 369 14.17 -12.25 26.66
N PRO A 370 13.22 -12.78 27.47
CA PRO A 370 13.59 -13.54 28.65
C PRO A 370 14.50 -14.70 28.26
N SER A 371 15.68 -14.80 28.87
CA SER A 371 16.56 -15.95 28.67
C SER A 371 15.79 -17.22 29.05
N PRO A 372 15.88 -18.32 28.28
CA PRO A 372 15.35 -19.59 28.75
C PRO A 372 16.08 -19.93 30.04
N THR A 373 15.36 -19.92 31.16
CA THR A 373 15.88 -20.31 32.45
C THR A 373 16.39 -21.75 32.34
N GLY A 374 17.66 -21.96 32.70
CA GLY A 374 18.25 -23.30 32.78
C GLY A 374 17.43 -24.21 33.70
N PRO A 375 17.55 -25.53 33.57
CA PRO A 375 16.69 -26.48 34.26
C PRO A 375 16.73 -26.25 35.77
N GLY A 376 15.54 -26.08 36.35
CA GLY A 376 15.32 -25.65 37.71
C GLY A 376 16.00 -26.54 38.76
N MET A 377 16.43 -25.90 39.84
CA MET A 377 16.73 -26.56 41.10
C MET A 377 15.48 -27.34 41.55
N GLN A 378 15.61 -28.66 41.63
CA GLN A 378 14.68 -29.50 42.38
C GLN A 378 14.91 -29.28 43.88
N PRO A 379 13.86 -29.30 44.73
CA PRO A 379 14.03 -29.24 46.17
C PRO A 379 14.59 -30.57 46.70
N GLU A 380 15.54 -30.46 47.61
CA GLU A 380 16.26 -31.57 48.24
C GLU A 380 15.31 -32.48 49.04
N LEU A 381 15.40 -33.80 48.79
CA LEU A 381 14.92 -34.84 49.69
C LEU A 381 16.12 -35.66 50.18
N SER A 382 16.29 -35.62 51.49
CA SER A 382 17.38 -36.21 52.26
C SER A 382 17.34 -37.75 52.28
N GLY A 383 18.47 -38.35 51.88
CA GLY A 383 19.16 -39.49 52.49
C GLY A 383 18.40 -40.77 52.89
N CYS A 384 18.76 -41.90 52.26
CA CYS A 384 19.55 -42.97 52.90
C CYS A 384 19.72 -44.18 51.95
N VAL A 385 20.98 -44.57 51.69
CA VAL A 385 21.40 -45.85 51.07
C VAL A 385 21.78 -46.82 52.20
N PRO A 386 21.78 -48.16 52.03
CA PRO A 386 23.02 -48.87 51.61
C PRO A 386 22.72 -50.15 50.75
N PRO A 387 23.67 -51.06 50.42
CA PRO A 387 24.25 -51.11 49.08
C PRO A 387 24.30 -52.51 48.40
N THR A 388 24.69 -52.47 47.11
CA THR A 388 25.44 -53.49 46.31
C THR A 388 24.88 -54.89 46.10
N ARG A 389 24.76 -55.27 44.81
CA ARG A 389 25.58 -56.33 44.21
C ARG A 389 25.68 -56.19 42.68
N VAL A 390 26.87 -56.55 42.21
CA VAL A 390 27.42 -56.50 40.86
C VAL A 390 27.16 -57.86 40.21
N ASP A 391 26.88 -57.91 38.89
CA ASP A 391 27.54 -58.88 38.00
C ASP A 391 27.40 -58.48 36.51
N PRO A 392 28.43 -58.72 35.66
CA PRO A 392 28.48 -58.32 34.26
C PRO A 392 28.34 -59.50 33.28
N GLN A 393 27.92 -59.22 32.04
CA GLN A 393 28.14 -59.94 30.75
C GLN A 393 26.87 -59.83 29.88
N GLY A 394 26.90 -59.58 28.57
CA GLY A 394 27.97 -59.45 27.59
C GLY A 394 27.40 -59.03 26.22
N ALA A 395 28.30 -58.81 25.25
CA ALA A 395 28.18 -58.81 23.78
C ALA A 395 26.83 -58.40 23.15
N GLY A 396 26.70 -57.36 22.30
CA GLY A 396 27.54 -56.93 21.18
C GLY A 396 26.72 -57.03 19.88
N CYS A 397 26.58 -55.95 19.09
CA CYS A 397 26.50 -55.92 17.62
C CYS A 397 25.99 -54.58 17.03
N ARG A 398 26.80 -54.00 16.12
CA ARG A 398 26.48 -53.37 14.80
C ARG A 398 25.61 -52.09 14.72
N ASP A 399 26.29 -50.95 14.52
CA ASP A 399 26.27 -49.96 13.39
C ASP A 399 25.03 -49.85 12.43
N PRO A 400 24.88 -48.76 11.60
CA PRO A 400 25.32 -47.34 11.69
C PRO A 400 24.28 -46.31 11.09
N ARG A 401 24.73 -45.04 10.89
CA ARG A 401 24.20 -43.93 10.03
C ARG A 401 23.20 -42.96 10.72
N GLY A 402 23.30 -41.63 10.60
CA GLY A 402 24.24 -40.73 9.93
C GLY A 402 23.81 -39.28 10.27
N ALA A 403 24.75 -38.45 10.72
CA ALA A 403 24.48 -37.05 11.07
C ALA A 403 24.77 -36.14 9.87
N ALA A 404 23.76 -35.41 9.41
CA ALA A 404 23.91 -34.33 8.43
C ALA A 404 24.48 -33.08 9.11
N LYS A 405 25.43 -32.43 8.43
CA LYS A 405 26.11 -31.20 8.84
C LYS A 405 25.22 -29.98 8.60
N ASP A 406 25.10 -29.11 9.60
CA ASP A 406 24.53 -27.77 9.48
C ASP A 406 25.44 -26.84 8.65
N ALA A 407 24.82 -26.01 7.81
CA ALA A 407 25.48 -24.97 7.02
C ALA A 407 25.58 -23.63 7.79
N PRO A 408 26.61 -22.80 7.56
CA PRO A 408 26.90 -21.62 8.39
C PRO A 408 26.12 -20.36 7.96
N LYS A 409 25.68 -19.58 8.97
CA LYS A 409 25.05 -18.25 8.83
C LYS A 409 26.06 -17.16 8.44
N PRO A 410 25.67 -16.12 7.68
CA PRO A 410 26.54 -14.99 7.33
C PRO A 410 26.64 -13.93 8.45
N PRO A 411 27.69 -13.08 8.43
CA PRO A 411 28.05 -12.18 9.54
C PRO A 411 27.29 -10.84 9.53
N ARG A 412 27.19 -10.24 10.71
CA ARG A 412 26.42 -9.04 11.09
C ARG A 412 27.19 -7.74 10.86
N LEU A 413 26.48 -6.66 10.52
CA LEU A 413 26.91 -5.25 10.69
C LEU A 413 25.70 -4.33 11.00
N GLY A 414 25.90 -3.32 11.85
CA GLY A 414 25.04 -2.14 12.04
C GLY A 414 24.14 -2.10 13.27
N GLU A 415 24.25 -1.04 14.07
CA GLU A 415 23.30 -0.66 15.13
C GLU A 415 22.31 0.35 14.57
N GLU A 416 21.10 -0.10 14.25
CA GLU A 416 19.87 0.71 14.19
C GLU A 416 18.71 -0.26 13.87
N ALA A 417 17.53 -0.02 14.43
CA ALA A 417 16.33 -0.75 14.04
C ALA A 417 15.92 -0.23 12.65
N ALA A 418 16.49 -0.83 11.60
CA ALA A 418 16.18 -0.44 10.23
C ALA A 418 14.71 -0.78 9.89
N GLU A 419 14.04 0.14 9.20
CA GLU A 419 12.88 -0.23 8.39
C GLU A 419 13.40 -1.12 7.26
N GLU A 420 13.39 -2.43 7.48
CA GLU A 420 13.76 -3.39 6.46
C GLU A 420 12.65 -3.39 5.41
N ASP A 421 13.00 -2.88 4.23
CA ASP A 421 12.18 -2.85 3.02
C ASP A 421 11.97 -4.30 2.54
N THR A 422 11.13 -5.01 3.28
CA THR A 422 10.70 -6.37 2.95
C THR A 422 9.78 -6.31 1.74
N LEU A 423 9.66 -7.45 1.03
CA LEU A 423 8.89 -7.74 -0.20
C LEU A 423 7.37 -7.46 -0.10
N LEU A 424 6.98 -6.41 0.61
CA LEU A 424 5.64 -5.95 0.82
C LEU A 424 5.34 -4.86 -0.21
N PRO A 425 4.15 -4.86 -0.82
CA PRO A 425 3.75 -3.76 -1.65
C PRO A 425 3.77 -2.47 -0.81
N PRO A 426 4.42 -1.40 -1.27
CA PRO A 426 4.38 -0.14 -0.56
C PRO A 426 2.93 0.34 -0.48
N THR A 427 2.59 0.96 0.65
CA THR A 427 1.25 1.47 0.90
C THR A 427 0.90 2.50 -0.19
N PRO A 428 -0.25 2.37 -0.89
CA PRO A 428 -0.76 3.38 -1.82
C PRO A 428 -0.60 4.79 -1.24
N MET A 429 0.15 5.65 -1.93
CA MET A 429 0.47 7.01 -1.47
C MET A 429 -0.80 7.86 -1.28
N ASN A 430 -1.89 7.53 -1.97
CA ASN A 430 -3.22 8.12 -1.76
C ASN A 430 -3.94 7.68 -0.47
N SER A 431 -3.29 6.94 0.43
CA SER A 431 -3.73 6.76 1.82
C SER A 431 -3.08 7.73 2.81
N LEU A 432 -2.07 8.51 2.40
CA LEU A 432 -1.22 9.24 3.35
C LEU A 432 -0.85 10.65 2.88
N VAL A 433 -1.82 11.44 2.42
CA VAL A 433 -1.70 12.89 2.58
C VAL A 433 -1.97 13.17 4.06
N ASP A 434 -1.00 13.76 4.73
CA ASP A 434 -1.19 14.29 6.09
C ASP A 434 -2.44 15.19 6.05
N GLU A 435 -3.44 14.83 6.84
CA GLU A 435 -4.81 15.35 6.76
C GLU A 435 -5.68 14.82 5.60
N CYS A 436 -5.72 13.50 5.37
CA CYS A 436 -6.90 12.93 4.73
C CYS A 436 -8.15 13.37 5.54
N PRO A 437 -9.14 14.07 4.94
CA PRO A 437 -10.32 14.54 5.67
C PRO A 437 -11.02 13.40 6.43
N LEU A 438 -10.93 12.18 5.89
CA LEU A 438 -11.46 10.94 6.49
C LEU A 438 -10.86 10.56 7.84
N HIS A 439 -9.73 11.15 8.25
CA HIS A 439 -9.16 10.93 9.58
C HIS A 439 -10.04 11.50 10.70
N GLN A 440 -10.95 12.43 10.35
CA GLN A 440 -11.95 13.03 11.25
C GLN A 440 -13.40 12.69 10.84
N GLY A 441 -13.60 11.83 9.84
CA GLY A 441 -14.90 11.60 9.18
C GLY A 441 -15.06 12.42 7.91
N LEU A 442 -16.10 12.19 7.12
CA LEU A 442 -16.38 13.07 5.97
C LEU A 442 -16.82 14.47 6.48
N PRO A 443 -16.51 15.57 5.76
CA PRO A 443 -16.94 16.90 6.16
C PRO A 443 -18.46 16.93 6.38
N GLU A 444 -18.91 17.27 7.59
CA GLU A 444 -20.31 17.58 7.85
C GLU A 444 -20.61 18.94 7.20
N VAL A 445 -21.15 18.89 5.98
CA VAL A 445 -21.67 20.09 5.33
C VAL A 445 -23.09 20.32 5.89
N SER A 446 -23.20 20.94 7.07
CA SER A 446 -24.50 21.38 7.56
C SER A 446 -24.95 22.63 6.78
N PRO A 447 -26.23 22.77 6.42
CA PRO A 447 -26.77 23.98 5.81
C PRO A 447 -26.43 25.24 6.62
N GLU A 448 -26.37 25.11 7.94
CA GLU A 448 -26.00 26.18 8.88
C GLU A 448 -24.52 26.57 8.74
N ALA A 449 -23.60 25.61 8.53
CA ALA A 449 -22.17 25.88 8.32
C ALA A 449 -21.90 26.56 6.97
N ILE A 450 -22.67 26.22 5.93
CA ILE A 450 -22.65 26.96 4.65
C ILE A 450 -23.16 28.39 4.89
N PHE A 451 -24.29 28.55 5.59
CA PHE A 451 -24.92 29.85 5.80
C PHE A 451 -24.03 30.79 6.62
N GLU A 452 -23.40 30.30 7.68
CA GLU A 452 -22.43 31.07 8.46
C GLU A 452 -21.20 31.50 7.63
N ARG A 453 -20.72 30.63 6.75
CA ARG A 453 -19.51 30.90 5.96
C ARG A 453 -19.79 31.87 4.82
N VAL A 454 -20.97 31.77 4.19
CA VAL A 454 -21.46 32.75 3.22
C VAL A 454 -21.67 34.12 3.87
N ASN A 455 -22.24 34.17 5.08
CA ASN A 455 -22.39 35.42 5.82
C ASN A 455 -21.04 36.03 6.22
N ARG A 456 -20.04 35.22 6.60
CA ARG A 456 -18.67 35.70 6.87
C ARG A 456 -18.02 36.34 5.64
N ILE A 457 -18.15 35.70 4.48
CA ILE A 457 -17.61 36.22 3.21
C ILE A 457 -18.33 37.53 2.80
N ALA A 458 -19.64 37.65 3.07
CA ALA A 458 -20.38 38.88 2.82
C ALA A 458 -19.94 40.03 3.75
N ILE A 459 -19.65 39.73 5.01
CA ILE A 459 -19.17 40.71 6.00
C ILE A 459 -17.74 41.18 5.66
N ASP A 460 -16.82 40.28 5.31
CA ASP A 460 -15.44 40.63 4.95
C ASP A 460 -15.35 41.45 3.65
N ARG A 461 -16.30 41.27 2.72
CA ARG A 461 -16.41 42.13 1.52
C ARG A 461 -16.98 43.52 1.83
N SER A 462 -17.69 43.69 2.95
CA SER A 462 -18.27 44.97 3.36
C SER A 462 -17.33 45.83 4.21
N SER A 463 -16.29 45.24 4.82
CA SER A 463 -15.33 45.91 5.70
C SER A 463 -14.01 46.32 5.01
N GLY A 464 -13.74 45.84 3.79
CA GLY A 464 -12.51 46.12 3.03
C GLY A 464 -12.49 47.42 2.21
N GLY A 465 -13.09 48.51 2.71
CA GLY A 465 -13.26 49.75 1.94
C GLY A 465 -13.06 51.03 2.74
N ARG A 466 -11.86 51.27 3.30
CA ARG A 466 -11.41 52.63 3.66
C ARG A 466 -9.92 52.80 3.36
N SER A 467 -9.62 53.45 2.24
CA SER A 467 -8.31 54.06 1.97
C SER A 467 -8.07 55.22 2.95
N PRO A 468 -6.85 55.41 3.49
CA PRO A 468 -6.49 56.67 4.12
C PRO A 468 -6.10 57.70 3.05
N GLU A 469 -6.79 58.83 3.09
CA GLU A 469 -6.50 60.01 2.30
C GLU A 469 -5.18 60.68 2.70
N LYS A 470 -4.62 61.40 1.73
CA LYS A 470 -3.45 62.28 1.79
C LYS A 470 -3.50 63.25 2.99
N LYS A 471 -2.42 63.27 3.77
CA LYS A 471 -1.62 64.48 4.05
C LYS A 471 -0.26 64.10 4.61
#